data_AF-A0A1H1H1P5-F1
#
_entry.id   AF-A0A1H1H1P5-F1
#
_cell.length_a   1.000
_cell.length_b   1.000
_cell.length_c   1.000
_cell.angle_alpha   90.00
_cell.angle_beta   90.00
_cell.angle_gamma   90.00
#
_symmetry.space_group_name_H-M   'P 1'
#
loop_
_entity.id
_entity.type
_entity.pdbx_description
1 polymer ?
#
loop_
_entity_poly.entity_id
_entity_poly.type
_entity_poly.pdbx_seq_one_letter_code
_entity_poly.pdbx_strand_id
1 'polypeptide(L)'
;MLKVTLLLCLLGPLLTSCATNGADQAKTQVEEPQVQVKTRFVDTSCAIFKPVYVSKGDILADETAKQILANNLAGATHCGWKPTGK
;
A
#
# COMPACT_ATOMS: atom_id res chain seq x y z
N MET A 1 -49.31 -38.77 50.21
CA MET A 1 -47.95 -38.25 49.92
C MET A 1 -47.70 -38.09 48.41
N LEU A 2 -48.27 -38.92 47.54
CA LEU A 2 -48.14 -38.82 46.06
C LEU A 2 -48.58 -37.47 45.46
N LYS A 3 -49.60 -36.81 46.01
CA LYS A 3 -50.10 -35.51 45.54
C LYS A 3 -49.14 -34.33 45.80
N VAL A 4 -48.37 -34.38 46.88
CA VAL A 4 -47.39 -33.32 47.22
C VAL A 4 -46.14 -33.46 46.35
N THR A 5 -45.73 -34.69 46.04
CA THR A 5 -44.62 -34.98 45.13
C THR A 5 -44.94 -34.60 43.69
N LEU A 6 -46.18 -34.80 43.23
CA LEU A 6 -46.60 -34.42 41.88
C LEU A 6 -46.63 -32.90 41.68
N LEU A 7 -47.03 -32.15 42.72
CA LEU A 7 -47.03 -30.69 42.68
C LEU A 7 -45.60 -30.11 42.60
N LEU A 8 -44.64 -30.70 43.32
CA LEU A 8 -43.24 -30.26 43.27
C LEU A 8 -42.58 -30.52 41.91
N CYS A 9 -42.93 -31.62 41.23
CA CYS A 9 -42.39 -31.95 39.91
C CYS A 9 -42.93 -31.04 38.78
N LEU A 10 -44.13 -30.47 38.94
CA LEU A 10 -44.73 -29.56 37.95
C LEU A 10 -44.27 -28.10 38.10
N LEU A 11 -43.75 -27.71 39.27
CA LEU A 11 -43.23 -26.36 39.53
C LEU A 11 -41.73 -26.19 39.21
N GLY A 12 -40.99 -27.28 39.03
CA GLY A 12 -39.57 -27.25 38.66
C GLY A 12 -39.22 -26.60 37.30
N PRO A 13 -39.95 -26.86 36.19
CA PRO A 13 -39.55 -26.36 34.87
C PRO A 13 -39.92 -24.88 34.61
N LEU A 14 -40.71 -24.24 35.47
CA LEU A 14 -41.13 -22.85 35.28
C LEU A 14 -40.08 -21.82 35.72
N LEU A 15 -39.08 -22.22 36.50
CA LEU A 15 -38.01 -21.33 36.99
C LEU A 15 -36.75 -21.30 36.10
N THR A 16 -36.70 -22.08 35.01
CA THR A 16 -35.53 -22.11 34.10
C THR A 16 -35.69 -21.24 32.85
N SER A 17 -36.78 -20.49 32.72
CA SER A 17 -37.04 -19.64 31.56
C SER A 17 -36.53 -18.21 31.75
N CYS A 18 -35.25 -18.05 32.08
CA CYS A 18 -34.50 -16.81 31.90
C CYS A 18 -33.10 -17.13 31.33
N ALA A 19 -33.07 -17.90 30.24
CA ALA A 19 -31.96 -17.84 29.31
C ALA A 19 -32.50 -17.18 28.04
N THR A 20 -32.53 -15.84 28.03
CA THR A 20 -32.50 -15.11 26.76
C THR A 20 -31.12 -15.34 26.16
N ASN A 21 -30.93 -16.52 25.59
CA ASN A 21 -29.91 -16.71 24.58
C ASN A 21 -30.49 -16.00 23.35
N GLY A 22 -30.46 -14.66 23.38
CA GLY A 22 -30.41 -13.93 22.13
C GLY A 22 -29.27 -14.58 21.39
N ALA A 23 -29.56 -15.13 20.21
CA ALA A 23 -28.50 -15.62 19.34
C ALA A 23 -27.47 -14.51 19.32
N ASP A 24 -26.30 -14.75 19.91
CA ASP A 24 -25.12 -14.00 19.56
C ASP A 24 -25.09 -14.15 18.04
N GLN A 25 -25.53 -13.09 17.36
CA GLN A 25 -25.13 -12.87 16.01
C GLN A 25 -23.62 -12.92 16.16
N ALA A 26 -23.03 -14.08 15.85
CA ALA A 26 -21.63 -14.19 15.58
C ALA A 26 -21.45 -13.14 14.50
N LYS A 27 -21.04 -11.94 14.94
CA LYS A 27 -20.87 -10.80 14.09
C LYS A 27 -19.82 -11.33 13.16
N THR A 28 -20.22 -11.73 11.95
CA THR A 28 -19.28 -12.08 10.91
C THR A 28 -18.37 -10.89 10.89
N GLN A 29 -17.15 -11.09 11.37
CA GLN A 29 -16.14 -10.06 11.32
C GLN A 29 -15.98 -9.87 9.83
N VAL A 30 -16.62 -8.83 9.31
CA VAL A 30 -16.24 -8.24 8.04
C VAL A 30 -14.86 -7.72 8.36
N GLU A 31 -13.86 -8.58 8.13
CA GLU A 31 -12.47 -8.22 8.21
C GLU A 31 -12.31 -7.12 7.16
N GLU A 32 -12.34 -5.87 7.63
CA GLU A 32 -12.09 -4.72 6.79
C GLU A 32 -10.74 -4.99 6.10
N PRO A 33 -10.67 -4.93 4.76
CA PRO A 33 -9.43 -5.25 4.06
C PRO A 33 -8.34 -4.37 4.65
N GLN A 34 -7.32 -4.98 5.25
CA GLN A 34 -6.22 -4.23 5.82
C GLN A 34 -5.49 -3.48 4.70
N VAL A 35 -5.83 -2.20 4.53
CA VAL A 35 -5.23 -1.34 3.51
C VAL A 35 -3.80 -1.05 3.94
N GLN A 36 -2.87 -1.86 3.46
CA GLN A 36 -1.44 -1.59 3.64
C GLN A 36 -1.02 -0.45 2.72
N VAL A 37 -0.84 0.74 3.30
CA VAL A 37 -0.31 1.91 2.59
C VAL A 37 1.19 1.72 2.41
N LYS A 38 1.62 1.27 1.22
CA LYS A 38 3.04 1.18 0.86
C LYS A 38 3.46 2.43 0.09
N THR A 39 4.37 3.21 0.67
CA THR A 39 5.02 4.30 -0.05
C THR A 39 5.89 3.74 -1.16
N ARG A 40 5.65 4.20 -2.38
CA ARG A 40 6.47 3.92 -3.57
C ARG A 40 7.28 5.16 -3.90
N PHE A 41 8.58 4.98 -4.10
CA PHE A 41 9.41 5.98 -4.77
C PHE A 41 9.22 5.86 -6.28
N VAL A 42 8.89 6.96 -6.96
CA VAL A 42 8.84 7.03 -8.42
C VAL A 42 9.97 7.94 -8.85
N ASP A 43 11.03 7.35 -9.39
CA ASP A 43 12.06 8.14 -10.06
C ASP A 43 11.50 8.67 -11.38
N THR A 44 11.39 10.00 -11.47
CA THR A 44 10.93 10.72 -12.67
C THR A 44 12.05 11.48 -13.36
N SER A 45 13.29 11.32 -12.89
CA SER A 45 14.46 12.09 -13.38
C SER A 45 14.65 11.92 -14.89
N CYS A 46 14.65 10.71 -15.42
CA CYS A 46 14.83 10.45 -16.85
C CYS A 46 13.70 11.02 -17.74
N ALA A 47 12.51 11.23 -17.17
CA ALA A 47 11.40 11.86 -17.89
C ALA A 47 11.64 13.37 -18.05
N ILE A 48 12.14 14.02 -16.99
CA ILE A 48 12.29 15.48 -16.89
C ILE A 48 13.60 15.95 -17.51
N PHE A 49 14.71 15.23 -17.26
CA PHE A 49 16.02 15.61 -17.79
C PHE A 49 16.24 15.02 -19.19
N LYS A 50 17.06 15.73 -19.98
CA LYS A 50 17.43 15.36 -21.35
C LYS A 50 18.93 15.61 -21.56
N PRO A 51 19.53 14.98 -22.59
CA PRO A 51 20.93 15.23 -22.95
C PRO A 51 21.17 16.69 -23.31
N VAL A 52 22.36 17.19 -22.99
CA VAL A 52 22.83 18.49 -23.44
C VAL A 52 23.73 18.30 -24.65
N TYR A 53 23.27 18.68 -25.84
CA TYR A 53 24.08 18.62 -27.05
C TYR A 53 24.78 19.95 -27.29
N VAL A 54 26.09 19.88 -27.52
CA VAL A 54 26.94 21.06 -27.75
C VAL A 54 27.09 21.25 -29.27
N SER A 55 26.84 22.47 -29.73
CA SER A 55 27.01 22.89 -31.11
C SER A 55 28.49 23.19 -31.42
N LYS A 56 28.87 23.21 -32.70
CA LYS A 56 30.26 23.57 -33.08
C LYS A 56 30.63 25.01 -32.74
N GLY A 57 29.65 25.90 -32.57
CA GLY A 57 29.87 27.32 -32.28
C GLY A 57 29.87 27.65 -30.79
N ASP A 58 29.58 26.69 -29.92
CA ASP A 58 29.51 26.94 -28.48
C ASP A 58 30.91 27.10 -27.90
N ILE A 59 31.13 28.19 -27.16
CA ILE A 59 32.37 28.41 -26.41
C ILE A 59 32.10 28.06 -24.95
N LEU A 60 32.67 26.95 -24.52
CA LEU A 60 32.54 26.45 -23.14
C LEU A 60 33.88 26.58 -22.42
N ALA A 61 33.84 26.96 -21.15
CA ALA A 61 34.98 26.75 -20.27
C ALA A 61 35.19 25.23 -20.06
N ASP A 62 36.44 24.82 -19.87
CA ASP A 62 36.80 23.40 -19.69
C ASP A 62 35.97 22.72 -18.60
N GLU A 63 35.77 23.39 -17.47
CA GLU A 63 35.00 22.85 -16.36
C GLU A 63 33.51 22.68 -16.71
N THR A 64 32.93 23.59 -17.48
CA THR A 64 31.56 23.45 -17.98
C THR A 64 31.44 22.28 -18.96
N ALA A 65 32.40 22.12 -19.88
CA ALA A 65 32.43 21.01 -20.82
C ALA A 65 32.51 19.65 -20.10
N LYS A 66 33.34 19.55 -19.04
CA LYS A 66 33.44 18.35 -18.20
C LYS A 66 32.13 18.04 -17.48
N GLN A 67 31.45 19.04 -16.94
CA GLN A 67 30.16 18.85 -16.25
C GLN A 67 29.07 18.37 -17.21
N ILE A 68 28.99 18.95 -18.41
CA ILE A 68 28.06 18.52 -19.47
C ILE A 68 28.34 17.07 -19.86
N LEU A 69 29.62 16.72 -20.06
CA LEU A 69 30.01 15.36 -20.37
C LEU A 69 29.58 14.39 -19.26
N ALA A 70 29.85 14.72 -18.00
CA ALA A 70 29.47 13.90 -16.85
C ALA A 70 27.95 13.69 -16.77
N ASN A 71 27.14 14.74 -16.95
CA ASN A 71 25.68 14.64 -17.00
C ASN A 71 25.21 13.70 -18.10
N ASN A 72 25.74 13.86 -19.32
CA ASN A 72 25.33 13.05 -20.46
C ASN A 72 25.75 11.59 -20.30
N LEU A 73 26.91 11.31 -19.70
CA LEU A 73 27.35 9.94 -19.40
C LEU A 73 26.46 9.27 -18.33
N ALA A 74 26.09 10.02 -17.28
CA ALA A 74 25.15 9.54 -16.28
C ALA A 74 23.79 9.21 -16.92
N GLY A 75 23.25 10.11 -17.74
CA GLY A 75 21.99 9.85 -18.43
C GLY A 75 22.09 8.77 -19.52
N ALA A 76 23.25 8.57 -20.14
CA ALA A 76 23.45 7.43 -21.03
C ALA A 76 23.38 6.10 -20.27
N THR A 77 23.95 6.07 -19.06
CA THR A 77 23.99 4.89 -18.19
C THR A 77 22.61 4.59 -17.58
N HIS A 78 21.92 5.60 -17.06
CA HIS A 78 20.69 5.43 -16.28
C HIS A 78 19.41 5.65 -17.07
N CYS A 79 19.44 6.51 -18.09
CA CYS A 79 18.26 6.95 -18.84
C CYS A 79 18.28 6.54 -20.32
N GLY A 80 19.31 5.79 -20.77
CA GLY A 80 19.41 5.32 -22.16
C GLY A 80 19.65 6.42 -23.20
N TRP A 81 20.07 7.61 -22.75
CA TRP A 81 20.36 8.74 -23.62
C TRP A 81 21.42 8.39 -24.68
N LYS A 82 21.27 8.93 -25.88
CA LYS A 82 22.16 8.66 -27.00
C LYS A 82 22.91 9.92 -27.41
N PRO A 83 24.18 9.81 -27.81
CA PRO A 83 24.84 10.90 -28.50
C PRO A 83 24.10 11.19 -29.79
N THR A 84 24.06 12.46 -30.20
CA THR A 84 23.71 12.79 -31.58
C THR A 84 24.80 12.22 -32.48
N GLY A 85 24.39 11.36 -33.41
CA GLY A 85 25.28 10.88 -34.46
C GLY A 85 25.82 12.08 -35.24
N LYS A 86 27.10 12.04 -35.60
CA LYS A 86 27.56 12.86 -36.72
C LYS A 86 26.93 12.35 -38.00
#